data_AF-A0A5D3DXU7-F1
#
_entry.id   AF-A0A5D3DXU7-F1
#
_cell.length_a   1.000
_cell.length_b   1.000
_cell.length_c   1.000
_cell.angle_alpha   90.00
_cell.angle_beta   90.00
_cell.angle_gamma   90.00
#
_symmetry.space_group_name_H-M   'P 1'
#
loop_
_entity.id
_entity.type
_entity.pdbx_description
1 polymer ?
#
loop_
_entity_poly.entity_id
_entity_poly.type
_entity_poly.pdbx_seq_one_letter_code
_entity_poly.pdbx_strand_id
1 'polypeptide(L)'
;MYAMLCTRPGICYAVGIVNRYQSNPGLDHWTTVKIILKYLRRTRDYMLVYGGKDLILTGYTDSDFQIDKDSRKSTSGSVFTLNGGAVVWRSIKQGCIADSTMEAEYVAACEAEKEAVWLN
;
A
#
# COMPACT_ATOMS: atom_id res chain seq x y z
N MET A 1 4.50 10.91 4.42
CA MET A 1 4.51 9.44 4.37
C MET A 1 4.33 8.74 5.73
N TYR A 2 4.69 9.32 6.88
CA TYR A 2 4.58 8.62 8.18
C TYR A 2 3.20 8.00 8.49
N ALA A 3 2.12 8.78 8.35
CA ALA A 3 0.77 8.30 8.65
C ALA A 3 0.39 7.04 7.84
N MET A 4 0.81 6.98 6.58
CA MET A 4 0.48 5.85 5.71
C MET A 4 1.33 4.61 5.98
N LEU A 5 2.43 4.69 6.74
CA LEU A 5 3.32 3.56 7.00
C LEU A 5 3.13 2.98 8.40
N CYS A 6 2.73 3.81 9.37
CA CYS A 6 2.74 3.40 10.77
C CYS A 6 1.35 3.26 11.39
N THR A 7 0.32 3.93 10.85
CA THR A 7 -0.95 4.07 11.58
C THR A 7 -2.20 3.89 10.72
N ARG A 8 -2.17 4.31 9.46
CA ARG A 8 -3.33 4.28 8.56
C ARG A 8 -2.99 3.53 7.28
N PRO A 9 -3.08 2.18 7.26
CA PRO A 9 -2.82 1.38 6.05
C PRO A 9 -3.68 1.78 4.86
N GLY A 10 -4.96 2.10 5.10
CA GLY A 10 -5.93 2.38 4.05
C GLY A 10 -5.63 3.59 3.15
N ILE A 11 -4.68 4.47 3.53
CA ILE A 11 -4.28 5.61 2.68
C ILE A 11 -3.01 5.36 1.87
N CYS A 12 -2.37 4.19 1.99
CA CYS A 12 -1.08 3.89 1.36
C CYS A 12 -1.11 4.12 -0.17
N TYR A 13 -2.10 3.55 -0.86
CA TYR A 13 -2.28 3.74 -2.30
C TYR A 13 -2.52 5.21 -2.67
N ALA A 14 -3.50 5.86 -2.04
CA ALA A 14 -3.89 7.23 -2.37
C ALA A 14 -2.73 8.23 -2.17
N VAL A 15 -1.98 8.08 -1.06
CA VAL A 15 -0.77 8.86 -0.82
C VAL A 15 0.30 8.55 -1.87
N GLY A 16 0.48 7.27 -2.23
CA GLY A 16 1.40 6.84 -3.27
C GLY A 16 1.12 7.47 -4.64
N ILE A 17 -0.15 7.68 -5.00
CA ILE A 17 -0.54 8.36 -6.24
C ILE A 17 -0.22 9.86 -6.18
N VAL A 18 -0.71 10.59 -5.17
CA VAL A 18 -0.51 12.05 -5.11
C VAL A 18 0.96 12.43 -4.94
N ASN A 19 1.77 11.57 -4.33
CA ASN A 19 3.21 11.80 -4.17
C ASN A 19 3.95 11.88 -5.51
N ARG A 20 3.44 11.22 -6.57
CA ARG A 20 4.04 11.28 -7.91
C ARG A 20 3.98 12.69 -8.52
N TYR A 21 3.00 13.47 -8.09
CA TYR A 21 2.70 14.81 -8.62
C TYR A 21 3.07 15.92 -7.64
N GLN A 22 3.88 15.62 -6.61
CA GLN A 22 4.23 16.58 -5.57
C GLN A 22 4.96 17.82 -6.13
N SER A 23 5.77 17.66 -7.18
CA SER A 23 6.52 18.76 -7.80
C SER A 23 5.64 19.70 -8.62
N ASN A 24 4.51 19.22 -9.16
CA ASN A 24 3.58 20.01 -9.97
C ASN A 24 2.15 19.46 -9.84
N PRO A 25 1.44 19.77 -8.73
CA PRO A 25 0.12 19.23 -8.47
C PRO A 25 -0.97 19.99 -9.24
N GLY A 26 -1.72 19.28 -10.10
CA GLY A 26 -3.01 19.74 -10.64
C GLY A 26 -4.17 19.77 -9.63
N LEU A 27 -5.31 20.30 -10.06
CA LEU A 27 -6.52 20.49 -9.23
C LEU A 27 -7.05 19.16 -8.65
N ASP A 28 -7.03 18.09 -9.43
CA ASP A 28 -7.53 16.77 -9.01
C ASP A 28 -6.64 16.15 -7.92
N HIS A 29 -5.32 16.30 -8.05
CA HIS A 29 -4.39 15.91 -7.00
C HIS A 29 -4.68 16.69 -5.73
N TRP A 30 -4.98 17.99 -5.85
CA TRP A 30 -5.25 18.83 -4.70
C TRP A 30 -6.55 18.45 -3.98
N THR A 31 -7.57 18.11 -4.75
CA THR A 31 -8.83 17.56 -4.25
C THR A 31 -8.61 16.24 -3.52
N THR A 32 -7.78 15.36 -4.09
CA THR A 32 -7.45 14.05 -3.49
C THR A 32 -6.72 14.20 -2.15
N VAL A 33 -5.76 15.13 -2.04
CA VAL A 33 -5.09 15.40 -0.76
C VAL A 33 -6.07 15.92 0.28
N LYS A 34 -7.01 16.81 -0.08
CA LYS A 34 -8.04 17.27 0.85
C LYS A 34 -8.91 16.10 1.35
N ILE A 35 -9.22 15.12 0.49
CA ILE A 35 -9.94 13.90 0.87
C ILE A 35 -9.12 13.07 1.86
N ILE A 36 -7.82 12.86 1.60
CA ILE A 36 -6.91 12.13 2.51
C ILE A 36 -6.88 12.81 3.88
N LEU A 37 -6.71 14.13 3.93
CA LEU A 37 -6.71 14.89 5.19
C LEU A 37 -8.05 14.83 5.91
N LYS A 38 -9.17 14.88 5.18
CA LYS A 38 -10.52 14.74 5.74
C LYS A 38 -10.75 13.34 6.33
N TYR A 39 -10.26 12.29 5.66
CA TYR A 39 -10.28 10.92 6.18
C TYR A 39 -9.50 10.83 7.49
N LEU A 40 -8.24 11.29 7.49
CA LEU A 40 -7.38 11.29 8.69
C LEU A 40 -8.01 12.04 9.87
N ARG A 41 -8.67 13.17 9.60
CA ARG A 41 -9.37 13.95 10.62
C ARG A 41 -10.56 13.22 11.22
N ARG A 42 -11.28 12.43 10.41
CA ARG A 42 -12.47 11.66 10.81
C ARG A 42 -12.10 10.38 11.55
N THR A 43 -10.97 9.78 11.22
CA THR A 43 -10.48 8.53 11.84
C THR A 43 -9.33 8.79 12.82
N ARG A 44 -9.23 10.01 13.37
CA ARG A 44 -8.10 10.39 14.23
C ARG A 44 -7.99 9.53 15.49
N ASP A 45 -9.14 9.08 16.01
CA ASP A 45 -9.26 8.31 17.25
C ASP A 45 -9.22 6.79 16.98
N TYR A 46 -9.05 6.38 15.72
CA TYR A 46 -8.96 4.97 15.36
C TYR A 46 -7.54 4.48 15.60
N MET A 47 -7.41 3.26 16.10
CA MET A 47 -6.14 2.59 16.36
C MET A 47 -6.14 1.18 15.79
N LEU A 48 -4.94 0.67 15.49
CA LEU A 48 -4.75 -0.73 15.15
C LEU A 48 -4.79 -1.54 16.44
N VAL A 49 -5.57 -2.62 16.42
CA VAL A 49 -5.70 -3.54 17.55
C VAL A 49 -5.18 -4.90 17.11
N TYR A 50 -4.20 -5.42 17.84
CA TYR A 50 -3.68 -6.77 17.66
C TYR A 50 -4.47 -7.70 18.58
N GLY A 51 -5.07 -8.75 18.04
CA GLY A 51 -5.79 -9.76 18.81
C GLY A 51 -4.87 -10.89 19.29
N GLY A 52 -5.46 -12.01 19.71
CA GLY A 52 -4.76 -13.30 19.85
C GLY A 52 -3.84 -13.45 21.07
N LYS A 53 -3.50 -14.71 21.40
CA LYS A 53 -2.50 -15.07 22.42
C LYS A 53 -1.18 -15.48 21.77
N ASP A 54 -1.25 -16.30 20.73
CA ASP A 54 -0.09 -16.73 19.95
C ASP A 54 0.29 -15.64 18.94
N LEU A 55 1.56 -15.52 18.56
CA LEU A 55 2.01 -14.55 17.56
C LEU A 55 2.03 -15.21 16.18
N ILE A 56 0.90 -15.15 15.47
CA ILE A 56 0.77 -15.72 14.12
C ILE A 56 0.89 -14.60 13.09
N LEU A 57 1.98 -14.63 12.31
CA LEU A 57 2.19 -13.76 11.17
C LEU A 57 1.46 -14.33 9.94
N THR A 58 0.63 -13.53 9.28
CA THR A 58 -0.02 -13.90 8.01
C THR A 58 0.22 -12.82 6.97
N GLY A 59 0.78 -13.19 5.82
CA GLY A 59 1.06 -12.29 4.71
C GLY A 59 0.05 -12.47 3.57
N TYR A 60 -0.35 -11.35 2.97
CA TYR A 60 -1.16 -11.28 1.77
C TYR A 60 -0.45 -10.40 0.75
N THR A 61 -0.60 -10.74 -0.53
CA THR A 61 -0.05 -10.01 -1.66
C THR A 61 -1.06 -10.00 -2.80
N ASP A 62 -1.03 -8.94 -3.60
CA ASP A 62 -1.91 -8.75 -4.76
C ASP A 62 -1.23 -7.79 -5.75
N SER A 63 -1.65 -7.81 -7.01
CA SER A 63 -1.18 -6.87 -8.02
C SER A 63 -2.30 -6.28 -8.86
N ASP A 64 -2.14 -5.02 -9.24
CA ASP A 64 -3.04 -4.35 -10.17
C ASP A 64 -2.31 -4.06 -11.49
N PHE A 65 -2.69 -4.79 -12.53
CA PHE A 65 -2.00 -4.84 -13.81
C PHE A 65 -2.20 -3.56 -14.65
N GLN A 66 -1.10 -2.90 -15.00
CA GLN A 66 -1.06 -1.70 -15.85
C GLN A 66 -2.03 -0.57 -15.45
N ILE A 67 -2.39 -0.47 -14.16
CA ILE A 67 -3.29 0.57 -13.65
C ILE A 67 -2.73 1.99 -13.86
N ASP A 68 -1.41 2.15 -13.85
CA ASP A 68 -0.78 3.44 -14.16
C ASP A 68 -0.91 3.74 -15.65
N LYS A 69 -1.84 4.62 -16.02
CA LYS A 69 -2.10 4.99 -17.42
C LYS A 69 -0.90 5.67 -18.09
N ASP A 70 -0.06 6.35 -17.32
CA ASP A 70 1.06 7.11 -17.87
C ASP A 70 2.25 6.20 -18.19
N SER A 71 2.58 5.29 -17.27
CA SER A 71 3.76 4.42 -17.42
C SER A 71 3.45 2.97 -17.77
N ARG A 72 2.18 2.58 -17.80
CA ARG A 72 1.70 1.19 -17.92
C ARG A 72 2.29 0.22 -16.89
N LYS A 73 2.86 0.75 -15.81
CA LYS A 73 3.40 -0.07 -14.73
C LYS A 73 2.29 -0.53 -13.81
N SER A 74 2.38 -1.79 -13.40
CA SER A 74 1.48 -2.38 -12.41
C SER A 74 1.77 -1.81 -11.01
N THR A 75 0.83 -1.99 -10.10
CA THR A 75 1.01 -1.65 -8.67
C THR A 75 0.96 -2.93 -7.85
N SER A 76 2.00 -3.21 -7.08
CA SER A 76 2.02 -4.31 -6.11
C SER A 76 1.46 -3.84 -4.77
N GLY A 77 0.58 -4.63 -4.18
CA GLY A 77 0.06 -4.47 -2.83
C GLY A 77 0.49 -5.63 -1.94
N SER A 78 0.86 -5.34 -0.69
CA SER A 78 1.03 -6.38 0.32
C SER A 78 0.58 -5.91 1.70
N VAL A 79 0.14 -6.86 2.53
CA VAL A 79 -0.21 -6.63 3.93
C VAL A 79 0.16 -7.85 4.76
N PHE A 80 0.89 -7.60 5.85
CA PHE A 80 1.19 -8.59 6.88
C PHE A 80 0.38 -8.25 8.12
N THR A 81 -0.31 -9.25 8.65
CA THR A 81 -1.08 -9.13 9.88
C THR A 81 -0.46 -10.00 10.96
N LEU A 82 -0.50 -9.48 12.19
CA LEU A 82 -0.19 -10.19 13.42
C LEU A 82 -1.49 -10.28 14.21
N ASN A 83 -2.01 -11.49 14.34
CA ASN A 83 -3.27 -11.75 15.05
C ASN A 83 -4.44 -10.86 14.58
N GLY A 84 -4.57 -10.70 13.26
CA GLY A 84 -5.62 -9.90 12.63
C GLY A 84 -5.34 -8.39 12.58
N GLY A 85 -4.34 -7.88 13.31
CA GLY A 85 -3.92 -6.48 13.21
C GLY A 85 -2.81 -6.30 12.17
N ALA A 86 -2.92 -5.32 11.27
CA ALA A 86 -1.87 -5.05 10.29
C ALA A 86 -0.58 -4.52 10.97
N VAL A 87 0.57 -5.09 10.62
CA VAL A 87 1.90 -4.69 11.13
C VAL A 87 2.79 -4.11 10.05
N VAL A 88 2.69 -4.64 8.83
CA VAL A 88 3.39 -4.12 7.64
C VAL A 88 2.41 -4.09 6.49
N TRP A 89 2.49 -3.05 5.68
CA TRP A 89 1.69 -2.95 4.47
C TRP A 89 2.38 -2.04 3.45
N ARG A 90 2.05 -2.26 2.19
CA ARG A 90 2.72 -1.62 1.07
C ARG A 90 1.79 -1.51 -0.12
N SER A 91 1.90 -0.40 -0.84
CA SER A 91 1.30 -0.22 -2.16
C SER A 91 2.31 0.55 -3.01
N ILE A 92 2.99 -0.15 -3.91
CA ILE A 92 4.15 0.38 -4.64
C ILE A 92 4.00 0.10 -6.14
N LYS A 93 4.36 1.10 -6.95
CA LYS A 93 4.47 0.93 -8.40
C LYS A 93 5.64 0.01 -8.73
N GLN A 94 5.42 -1.00 -9.55
CA GLN A 94 6.46 -1.94 -9.96
C GLN A 94 7.61 -1.25 -10.70
N GLY A 95 8.82 -1.80 -10.57
CA GLY A 95 10.02 -1.28 -11.23
C GLY A 95 9.99 -1.51 -12.75
N CYS A 96 9.50 -2.67 -13.17
CA CYS A 96 9.34 -3.08 -14.56
C CYS A 96 7.90 -2.85 -15.06
N ILE A 97 7.72 -2.96 -16.38
CA ILE A 97 6.40 -3.09 -17.01
C ILE A 97 6.16 -4.60 -17.16
N ALA A 98 5.04 -5.08 -16.64
CA ALA A 98 4.61 -6.46 -16.85
C ALA A 98 3.78 -6.55 -18.14
N ASP A 99 3.91 -7.66 -18.84
CA ASP A 99 3.18 -7.94 -20.08
C ASP A 99 1.93 -8.82 -19.84
N SER A 100 1.80 -9.38 -18.63
CA SER A 100 0.60 -10.10 -18.20
C SER A 100 0.26 -9.86 -16.72
N THR A 101 -0.99 -10.17 -16.35
CA THR A 101 -1.42 -10.20 -14.95
C THR A 101 -0.60 -11.19 -14.12
N MET A 102 -0.26 -12.35 -14.70
CA MET A 102 0.57 -13.36 -14.04
C MET A 102 1.95 -12.83 -13.67
N GLU A 103 2.60 -12.10 -14.59
CA GLU A 103 3.90 -11.48 -14.32
C GLU A 103 3.82 -10.39 -13.24
N ALA A 104 2.75 -9.58 -13.27
CA ALA A 104 2.53 -8.59 -12.22
C ALA A 104 2.33 -9.24 -10.85
N GLU A 105 1.57 -10.34 -10.77
CA GLU A 105 1.38 -11.12 -9.54
C GLU A 105 2.71 -11.71 -9.05
N TYR A 106 3.51 -12.26 -9.97
CA TYR A 106 4.81 -12.83 -9.63
C TYR A 106 5.75 -11.78 -9.02
N VAL A 107 5.80 -10.57 -9.59
CA VAL A 107 6.59 -9.47 -9.03
C VAL A 107 6.07 -9.05 -7.65
N ALA A 108 4.75 -8.97 -7.47
CA ALA A 108 4.16 -8.65 -6.16
C ALA A 108 4.50 -9.71 -5.11
N ALA A 109 4.35 -10.99 -5.44
CA ALA A 109 4.67 -12.11 -4.57
C ALA A 109 6.15 -12.15 -4.18
N CYS A 110 7.06 -11.93 -5.13
CA CYS A 110 8.49 -11.89 -4.86
C CYS A 110 8.87 -10.76 -3.89
N GLU A 111 8.29 -9.57 -4.07
CA GLU A 111 8.51 -8.44 -3.13
C GLU A 111 7.91 -8.70 -1.75
N ALA A 112 6.73 -9.34 -1.68
CA ALA A 112 6.13 -9.74 -0.42
C ALA A 112 6.98 -10.81 0.29
N GLU A 113 7.51 -11.79 -0.42
CA GLU A 113 8.37 -12.83 0.15
C GLU A 113 9.65 -12.24 0.77
N LYS A 114 10.29 -11.26 0.12
CA LYS A 114 11.44 -10.56 0.70
C LYS A 114 11.11 -9.89 2.04
N GLU A 115 9.94 -9.26 2.14
CA GLU A 115 9.46 -8.69 3.40
C GLU A 115 9.14 -9.77 4.44
N ALA A 116 8.57 -10.90 4.02
CA ALA A 116 8.30 -12.03 4.91
C ALA A 116 9.58 -12.60 5.52
N VAL A 117 10.65 -12.75 4.72
CA VAL A 117 11.97 -13.19 5.19
C VAL A 117 12.58 -12.18 6.17
N TRP A 118 12.37 -10.88 5.96
CA TRP A 118 12.85 -9.86 6.89
C TRP A 118 12.10 -9.86 8.23
N LEU A 119 10.83 -10.26 8.24
CA LEU A 119 9.98 -10.34 9.44
C LEU A 119 10.17 -11.63 10.25
N ASN A 120 10.88 -12.62 9.70
CA ASN A 120 11.15 -13.92 10.33
C ASN A 120 12.46 -13.91 11.12
#